data_AF-A0A7R8Z0N5-F1
#
_entry.id   AF-A0A7R8Z0N5-F1
#
_cell.length_a   1.000
_cell.length_b   1.000
_cell.length_c   1.000
_cell.angle_alpha   90.00
_cell.angle_beta   90.00
_cell.angle_gamma   90.00
#
_symmetry.space_group_name_H-M   'P 1'
#
loop_
_entity.id
_entity.type
_entity.pdbx_description
1 polymer ?
#
loop_
_entity_poly.entity_id
_entity_poly.type
_entity_poly.pdbx_seq_one_letter_code
_entity_poly.pdbx_strand_id
1 'polypeptide(L)'
;MSACIVRRRLQIFGVIACAVLALLSSAGAKPTLNFSFAKSFSPVRSLQSFTQQFVEKRVQHQMKTYSGHRIQNDSLIMIYHNDQTIAVVELGPDKLLLGCELIEIYNDEEGQRLLKQLSDLNEPLEINFSEMIKLMKQCDMVEKLNATNNSVRRDSKREADPKQALFPRSPLSLLNGIIPGTKWCGTGDIARTYKDLGTEMTMDRCCRTHDLCPMKVRAFQRRYELHNESIYTKSHCICDDMLFSCLKKTNTSAAQFMGSIYFNLVQVPCIHKVGESYEFRPAREGF
;
A
#
# COMPACT_ATOMS: atom_id res chain seq x y z
N MET A 1 48.85 30.93 46.77
CA MET A 1 50.23 31.22 46.33
C MET A 1 51.10 30.01 46.63
N SER A 2 51.86 29.60 45.62
CA SER A 2 53.08 28.80 45.63
C SER A 2 53.06 27.31 45.98
N ALA A 3 53.50 26.57 44.96
CA ALA A 3 53.82 25.15 44.87
C ALA A 3 55.25 24.82 45.33
N CYS A 4 55.54 23.52 45.54
CA CYS A 4 56.73 22.77 45.07
C CYS A 4 56.71 21.37 45.72
N ILE A 5 56.49 20.26 44.98
CA ILE A 5 57.48 19.44 44.25
C ILE A 5 58.66 18.99 45.13
N VAL A 6 58.84 17.66 45.31
CA VAL A 6 60.03 16.88 44.88
C VAL A 6 59.88 15.39 45.22
N ARG A 7 60.27 14.57 44.23
CA ARG A 7 60.39 13.10 44.16
C ARG A 7 61.58 12.54 44.99
N ARG A 8 61.53 11.25 45.38
CA ARG A 8 62.36 10.11 44.87
C ARG A 8 62.59 8.96 45.90
N ARG A 9 62.39 7.71 45.43
CA ARG A 9 63.25 6.48 45.51
C ARG A 9 63.60 5.92 46.93
N LEU A 10 63.83 4.63 47.23
CA LEU A 10 64.18 3.40 46.50
C LEU A 10 64.03 2.17 47.45
N GLN A 11 63.57 1.03 46.93
CA GLN A 11 63.87 -0.42 47.17
C GLN A 11 64.38 -1.00 48.52
N ILE A 12 63.96 -2.25 48.82
CA ILE A 12 64.74 -3.48 49.19
C ILE A 12 63.73 -4.63 49.52
N PHE A 13 63.55 -5.65 48.65
CA PHE A 13 64.11 -7.03 48.65
C PHE A 13 63.53 -8.03 49.68
N GLY A 14 63.05 -9.19 49.19
CA GLY A 14 62.70 -10.39 49.98
C GLY A 14 62.10 -11.51 49.12
N VAL A 15 62.94 -12.50 48.77
CA VAL A 15 62.73 -13.59 47.81
C VAL A 15 62.22 -14.86 48.50
N ILE A 16 61.23 -15.57 47.92
CA ILE A 16 61.15 -17.04 47.95
C ILE A 16 60.65 -17.54 46.59
N ALA A 17 61.41 -18.45 45.98
CA ALA A 17 61.14 -19.09 44.70
C ALA A 17 61.24 -20.62 44.82
N CYS A 18 60.62 -21.29 43.83
CA CYS A 18 60.90 -22.63 43.26
C CYS A 18 59.96 -23.80 43.60
N ALA A 19 59.13 -24.16 42.60
CA ALA A 19 59.15 -25.43 41.84
C ALA A 19 58.24 -25.28 40.58
N VAL A 20 58.70 -25.02 39.33
CA VAL A 20 59.42 -25.90 38.35
C VAL A 20 58.41 -26.95 37.78
N LEU A 21 57.83 -26.87 36.56
CA LEU A 21 58.29 -26.92 35.14
C LEU A 21 57.08 -26.59 34.21
N ALA A 22 57.14 -26.13 32.95
CA ALA A 22 58.15 -26.14 31.90
C ALA A 22 57.94 -24.95 30.93
N LEU A 23 59.05 -24.46 30.35
CA LEU A 23 59.13 -23.47 29.28
C LEU A 23 58.89 -24.12 27.90
N LEU A 24 58.35 -23.36 26.93
CA LEU A 24 58.96 -23.15 25.61
C LEU A 24 58.17 -22.10 24.80
N SER A 25 58.93 -21.20 24.20
CA SER A 25 58.60 -19.99 23.44
C SER A 25 58.07 -20.24 22.02
N SER A 26 57.20 -19.35 21.51
CA SER A 26 57.39 -18.58 20.25
C SER A 26 56.08 -18.00 19.69
N ALA A 27 56.19 -16.81 19.11
CA ALA A 27 55.16 -16.15 18.32
C ALA A 27 54.83 -16.93 17.04
N GLY A 28 53.58 -16.90 16.58
CA GLY A 28 53.18 -17.51 15.31
C GLY A 28 51.75 -17.15 14.88
N ALA A 29 51.62 -16.78 13.60
CA ALA A 29 50.43 -16.24 12.95
C ALA A 29 49.27 -17.25 12.77
N LYS A 30 48.07 -16.71 12.51
CA LYS A 30 46.85 -17.44 12.13
C LYS A 30 47.00 -18.09 10.74
N PRO A 31 46.59 -19.35 10.54
CA PRO A 31 46.42 -19.91 9.21
C PRO A 31 44.97 -19.76 8.72
N THR A 32 44.84 -19.27 7.49
CA THR A 32 43.68 -19.44 6.62
C THR A 32 43.72 -20.86 6.04
N LEU A 33 42.58 -21.57 6.08
CA LEU A 33 42.42 -22.81 5.32
C LEU A 33 41.48 -22.57 4.15
N ASN A 34 42.01 -22.82 2.96
CA ASN A 34 41.34 -22.77 1.68
C ASN A 34 40.82 -24.18 1.37
N PHE A 35 39.52 -24.35 1.14
CA PHE A 35 38.97 -25.62 0.66
C PHE A 35 38.45 -25.43 -0.76
N SER A 36 39.14 -26.08 -1.71
CA SER A 36 38.63 -26.37 -3.05
C SER A 36 37.83 -27.65 -2.99
N PHE A 37 36.55 -27.62 -3.38
CA PHE A 37 35.75 -28.83 -3.59
C PHE A 37 35.40 -28.97 -5.06
N ALA A 38 35.66 -30.16 -5.59
CA ALA A 38 35.57 -30.51 -6.99
C ALA A 38 34.13 -30.46 -7.54
N LYS A 39 34.04 -30.14 -8.83
CA LYS A 39 32.84 -30.25 -9.66
C LYS A 39 32.35 -31.70 -9.70
N SER A 40 31.09 -31.94 -9.34
CA SER A 40 30.13 -32.80 -10.07
C SER A 40 28.89 -32.99 -9.20
N PHE A 41 27.76 -32.40 -9.58
CA PHE A 41 26.39 -32.94 -9.45
C PHE A 41 25.43 -31.97 -10.15
N SER A 42 24.59 -32.51 -11.04
CA SER A 42 23.63 -31.84 -11.94
C SER A 42 22.58 -30.96 -11.21
N PRO A 43 21.83 -30.07 -11.91
CA PRO A 43 21.22 -28.91 -11.30
C PRO A 43 19.99 -29.28 -10.46
N VAL A 44 20.06 -28.99 -9.17
CA VAL A 44 18.87 -28.91 -8.31
C VAL A 44 18.09 -27.69 -8.76
N ARG A 45 16.89 -27.91 -9.30
CA ARG A 45 15.91 -26.85 -9.62
C ARG A 45 15.83 -25.89 -8.45
N SER A 46 15.93 -24.60 -8.73
CA SER A 46 15.84 -23.56 -7.72
C SER A 46 14.59 -23.78 -6.86
N LEU A 47 14.79 -23.86 -5.56
CA LEU A 47 13.77 -23.51 -4.59
C LEU A 47 13.45 -22.03 -4.83
N GLN A 48 12.56 -21.73 -5.79
CA GLN A 48 11.80 -20.50 -5.73
C GLN A 48 11.20 -20.45 -4.34
N SER A 49 11.49 -19.38 -3.60
CA SER A 49 11.01 -19.28 -2.23
C SER A 49 9.49 -19.38 -2.26
N PHE A 50 8.92 -20.19 -1.36
CA PHE A 50 7.47 -20.31 -1.20
C PHE A 50 6.78 -18.94 -1.09
N THR A 51 7.51 -17.92 -0.59
CA THR A 51 7.09 -16.52 -0.56
C THR A 51 6.98 -15.87 -1.94
N GLN A 52 7.90 -16.11 -2.87
CA GLN A 52 7.81 -15.62 -4.26
C GLN A 52 6.59 -16.22 -4.99
N GLN A 53 6.31 -17.50 -4.75
CA GLN A 53 5.18 -18.18 -5.40
C GLN A 53 3.81 -17.71 -4.87
N PHE A 54 3.73 -17.34 -3.58
CA PHE A 54 2.55 -16.68 -3.00
C PHE A 54 2.36 -15.25 -3.52
N VAL A 55 3.45 -14.52 -3.77
CA VAL A 55 3.42 -13.17 -4.35
C VAL A 55 2.98 -13.22 -5.82
N GLU A 56 3.52 -14.13 -6.63
CA GLU A 56 3.12 -14.29 -8.04
C GLU A 56 1.64 -14.70 -8.20
N LYS A 57 1.09 -15.54 -7.31
CA LYS A 57 -0.35 -15.89 -7.35
C LYS A 57 -1.27 -14.71 -7.03
N ARG A 58 -0.81 -13.70 -6.26
CA ARG A 58 -1.59 -12.47 -5.99
C ARG A 58 -1.61 -11.51 -7.18
N VAL A 59 -0.72 -11.69 -8.15
CA VAL A 59 -0.57 -10.86 -9.36
C VAL A 59 -1.58 -11.23 -10.47
N GLN A 60 -2.38 -12.29 -10.30
CA GLN A 60 -3.50 -12.61 -11.21
C GLN A 60 -4.76 -11.75 -10.99
N HIS A 61 -4.62 -10.48 -10.61
CA HIS A 61 -5.73 -9.55 -10.78
C HIS A 61 -5.71 -9.04 -12.22
N GLN A 62 -6.65 -9.52 -13.02
CA GLN A 62 -6.95 -8.90 -14.32
C GLN A 62 -7.19 -7.41 -14.07
N MET A 63 -6.45 -6.56 -14.78
CA MET A 63 -6.65 -5.13 -14.75
C MET A 63 -8.13 -4.82 -15.02
N LYS A 64 -8.77 -4.09 -14.11
CA LYS A 64 -10.19 -3.71 -14.24
C LYS A 64 -10.33 -2.78 -15.44
N THR A 65 -11.28 -3.03 -16.33
CA THR A 65 -11.55 -2.18 -17.49
C THR A 65 -12.75 -1.27 -17.25
N TYR A 66 -12.87 -0.22 -18.08
CA TYR A 66 -14.05 0.63 -18.07
C TYR A 66 -15.32 -0.18 -18.34
N SER A 67 -16.34 -0.01 -17.50
CA SER A 67 -17.59 -0.75 -17.55
C SER A 67 -18.51 -0.38 -18.72
N GLY A 68 -18.27 0.76 -19.39
CA GLY A 68 -19.17 1.30 -20.42
C GLY A 68 -20.47 1.87 -19.87
N HIS A 69 -20.66 1.89 -18.54
CA HIS A 69 -21.89 2.37 -17.94
C HIS A 69 -21.98 3.90 -17.99
N ARG A 70 -23.06 4.39 -18.61
CA ARG A 70 -23.43 5.80 -18.72
C ARG A 70 -24.57 6.13 -17.76
N ILE A 71 -24.48 7.29 -17.10
CA ILE A 71 -25.51 7.83 -16.20
C ILE A 71 -26.58 8.55 -17.00
N GLN A 72 -26.18 9.34 -18.01
CA GLN A 72 -27.06 10.08 -18.91
C GLN A 72 -26.62 9.89 -20.37
N ASN A 73 -27.57 10.08 -21.29
CA ASN A 73 -27.31 9.91 -22.73
C ASN A 73 -26.66 11.14 -23.36
N ASP A 74 -26.98 12.34 -22.86
CA ASP A 74 -26.50 13.65 -23.32
C ASP A 74 -25.26 14.14 -22.56
N SER A 75 -24.64 13.28 -21.76
CA SER A 75 -23.40 13.57 -21.04
C SER A 75 -22.16 13.48 -21.92
N LEU A 76 -21.11 14.19 -21.52
CA LEU A 76 -19.78 14.11 -22.09
C LEU A 76 -18.91 13.16 -21.25
N ILE A 77 -18.15 12.29 -21.91
CA ILE A 77 -17.12 11.48 -21.24
C ILE A 77 -15.79 12.19 -21.38
N MET A 78 -15.10 12.39 -20.24
CA MET A 78 -13.73 12.86 -20.20
C MET A 78 -12.85 11.77 -19.62
N ILE A 79 -11.65 11.61 -20.17
CA ILE A 79 -10.68 10.63 -19.71
C ILE A 79 -9.48 11.40 -19.21
N TYR A 80 -9.18 11.25 -17.93
CA TYR A 80 -7.99 11.82 -17.31
C TYR A 80 -7.06 10.70 -16.86
N HIS A 81 -5.75 10.93 -16.87
CA HIS A 81 -4.83 9.99 -16.26
C HIS A 81 -3.71 10.72 -15.51
N ASN A 82 -3.24 10.08 -14.45
CA ASN A 82 -2.05 10.47 -13.73
C ASN A 82 -1.35 9.20 -13.27
N ASP A 83 -0.13 9.00 -13.75
CA ASP A 83 0.77 7.94 -13.28
C ASP A 83 0.09 6.54 -13.29
N GLN A 84 -0.31 6.00 -12.13
CA GLN A 84 -0.92 4.68 -12.03
C GLN A 84 -2.46 4.66 -11.98
N THR A 85 -3.13 5.77 -12.28
CA THR A 85 -4.60 5.87 -12.24
C THR A 85 -5.17 6.55 -13.47
N ILE A 86 -6.21 5.95 -14.04
CA ILE A 86 -7.07 6.52 -15.08
C ILE A 86 -8.42 6.85 -14.44
N ALA A 87 -8.96 8.02 -14.75
CA ALA A 87 -10.28 8.46 -14.35
C ALA A 87 -11.15 8.67 -15.60
N VAL A 88 -12.13 7.80 -15.79
CA VAL A 88 -13.20 8.00 -16.78
C VAL A 88 -14.33 8.73 -16.08
N VAL A 89 -14.62 9.96 -16.46
CA VAL A 89 -15.62 10.80 -15.80
C VAL A 89 -16.71 11.22 -16.75
N GLU A 90 -17.91 11.36 -16.20
CA GLU A 90 -19.10 11.73 -16.95
C GLU A 90 -19.59 13.11 -16.50
N LEU A 91 -19.66 14.04 -17.44
CA LEU A 91 -20.08 15.43 -17.23
C LEU A 91 -21.44 15.66 -17.88
N GLY A 92 -22.38 16.28 -17.16
CA GLY A 92 -23.67 16.68 -17.73
C GLY A 92 -23.57 17.87 -18.68
N PRO A 93 -24.69 18.30 -19.28
CA PRO A 93 -24.73 19.43 -20.21
C PRO A 93 -24.13 20.74 -19.64
N ASP A 94 -24.34 20.97 -18.34
CA ASP A 94 -23.80 22.14 -17.61
C ASP A 94 -22.35 21.92 -17.12
N LYS A 95 -21.65 20.90 -17.63
CA LYS A 95 -20.30 20.48 -17.20
C LYS A 95 -20.21 20.06 -15.72
N LEU A 96 -21.35 19.71 -15.12
CA LEU A 96 -21.42 19.18 -13.77
C LEU A 96 -20.98 17.72 -13.75
N LEU A 97 -20.15 17.34 -12.78
CA LEU A 97 -19.70 15.96 -12.60
C LEU A 97 -20.87 15.07 -12.16
N LEU A 98 -21.27 14.12 -13.01
CA LEU A 98 -22.36 13.18 -12.76
C LEU A 98 -21.86 11.87 -12.14
N GLY A 99 -20.65 11.45 -12.49
CA GLY A 99 -20.02 10.27 -11.91
C GLY A 99 -18.64 9.99 -12.47
N CYS A 100 -18.00 8.98 -11.88
CA CYS A 100 -16.65 8.57 -12.22
C CYS A 100 -16.51 7.06 -12.22
N GLU A 101 -15.49 6.60 -12.92
CA GLU A 101 -14.94 5.26 -12.84
C GLU A 101 -13.41 5.37 -12.83
N LEU A 102 -12.79 5.00 -11.71
CA LEU A 102 -11.35 5.03 -11.54
C LEU A 102 -10.78 3.64 -11.79
N ILE A 103 -9.68 3.59 -12.54
CA ILE A 103 -9.03 2.36 -13.00
C ILE A 103 -7.55 2.42 -12.61
N GLU A 104 -7.08 1.38 -11.96
CA GLU A 104 -5.66 1.21 -11.63
C GLU A 104 -4.87 0.67 -12.81
N ILE A 105 -3.73 1.30 -13.10
CA ILE A 105 -2.73 0.79 -14.03
C ILE A 105 -1.75 -0.12 -13.27
N TYR A 106 -1.79 -1.41 -13.59
CA TYR A 106 -0.91 -2.41 -13.01
C TYR A 106 0.47 -2.42 -13.66
N ASN A 107 0.48 -2.39 -14.98
CA ASN A 107 1.64 -2.40 -15.84
C ASN A 107 1.55 -1.26 -16.85
N ASP A 108 2.65 -0.55 -17.10
CA ASP A 108 2.64 0.64 -17.94
C ASP A 108 2.21 0.30 -19.39
N GLU A 109 2.58 -0.87 -19.92
CA GLU A 109 2.15 -1.32 -21.25
C GLU A 109 0.62 -1.57 -21.32
N GLU A 110 0.04 -2.20 -20.30
CA GLU A 110 -1.41 -2.42 -20.24
C GLU A 110 -2.17 -1.10 -20.07
N GLY A 111 -1.62 -0.18 -19.26
CA GLY A 111 -2.15 1.17 -19.12
C GLY A 111 -2.19 1.92 -20.45
N GLN A 112 -1.10 1.89 -21.22
CA GLN A 112 -1.04 2.52 -22.55
C GLN A 112 -2.01 1.88 -23.54
N ARG A 113 -2.16 0.55 -23.53
CA ARG A 113 -3.16 -0.15 -24.34
C ARG A 113 -4.59 0.29 -23.98
N LEU A 114 -4.90 0.40 -22.69
CA LEU A 114 -6.21 0.85 -22.24
C LEU A 114 -6.46 2.32 -22.61
N LEU A 115 -5.48 3.22 -22.43
CA LEU A 115 -5.61 4.62 -22.87
C LEU A 115 -5.89 4.72 -24.36
N LYS A 116 -5.22 3.91 -25.18
CA LYS A 116 -5.50 3.83 -26.63
C LYS A 116 -6.92 3.36 -26.91
N GLN A 117 -7.43 2.34 -26.20
CA GLN A 117 -8.83 1.90 -26.35
C GLN A 117 -9.82 2.98 -25.92
N LEU A 118 -9.53 3.69 -24.83
CA LEU A 118 -10.39 4.76 -24.33
C LEU A 118 -10.38 5.98 -25.26
N SER A 119 -9.33 6.17 -26.07
CA SER A 119 -9.27 7.25 -27.07
C SER A 119 -10.36 7.19 -28.13
N ASP A 120 -10.99 6.02 -28.33
CA ASP A 120 -12.17 5.86 -29.19
C ASP A 120 -13.42 6.57 -28.62
N LEU A 121 -13.44 6.83 -27.30
CA LEU A 121 -14.53 7.55 -26.62
C LEU A 121 -14.25 9.05 -26.52
N ASN A 122 -13.05 9.43 -26.09
CA ASN A 122 -12.56 10.81 -26.06
C ASN A 122 -11.04 10.82 -25.84
N GLU A 123 -10.37 11.92 -26.19
CA GLU A 123 -8.92 12.06 -26.01
C GLU A 123 -8.52 11.96 -24.51
N PRO A 124 -7.62 11.03 -24.13
CA PRO A 124 -7.09 10.97 -22.78
C PRO A 124 -6.19 12.16 -22.47
N LEU A 125 -6.43 12.81 -21.33
CA LEU A 125 -5.70 14.00 -20.88
C LEU A 125 -4.84 13.68 -19.65
N GLU A 126 -3.54 13.93 -19.75
CA GLU A 126 -2.64 13.85 -18.61
C GLU A 126 -2.88 15.03 -17.67
N ILE A 127 -3.08 14.73 -16.38
CA ILE A 127 -3.20 15.73 -15.31
C ILE A 127 -2.15 15.46 -14.24
N ASN A 128 -1.82 16.47 -13.44
CA ASN A 128 -0.86 16.29 -12.37
C ASN A 128 -1.48 15.58 -11.14
N PHE A 129 -0.62 15.13 -10.23
CA PHE A 129 -1.03 14.39 -9.04
C PHE A 129 -2.06 15.16 -8.19
N SER A 130 -1.87 16.47 -7.99
CA SER A 130 -2.77 17.31 -7.19
C SER A 130 -4.16 17.41 -7.82
N GLU A 131 -4.22 17.53 -9.15
CA GLU A 131 -5.47 17.53 -9.91
C GLU A 131 -6.18 16.18 -9.83
N MET A 132 -5.47 15.07 -9.98
CA MET A 132 -6.06 13.74 -9.85
C MET A 132 -6.62 13.51 -8.44
N ILE A 133 -5.90 13.90 -7.39
CA ILE A 133 -6.40 13.82 -6.02
C ILE A 133 -7.66 14.68 -5.82
N LYS A 134 -7.74 15.88 -6.39
CA LYS A 134 -8.95 16.71 -6.36
C LYS A 134 -10.11 16.02 -7.06
N LEU A 135 -9.87 15.46 -8.25
CA LEU A 135 -10.86 14.74 -9.03
C LEU A 135 -11.40 13.53 -8.26
N MET A 136 -10.52 12.70 -7.69
CA MET A 136 -10.90 11.55 -6.87
C MET A 136 -11.80 11.96 -5.69
N LYS A 137 -11.51 13.10 -5.03
CA LYS A 137 -12.36 13.64 -3.95
C LYS A 137 -13.74 14.05 -4.47
N GLN A 138 -13.81 14.69 -5.64
CA GLN A 138 -15.09 15.07 -6.26
C GLN A 138 -15.91 13.83 -6.65
N CYS A 139 -15.26 12.80 -7.20
CA CYS A 139 -15.89 11.52 -7.51
C CYS A 139 -16.54 10.86 -6.28
N ASP A 140 -15.83 10.81 -5.15
CA ASP A 140 -16.37 10.29 -3.89
C ASP A 140 -17.57 11.11 -3.37
N MET A 141 -17.51 12.44 -3.49
CA MET A 141 -18.63 13.32 -3.11
C MET A 141 -19.89 13.04 -3.95
N VAL A 142 -19.73 12.94 -5.27
CA VAL A 142 -20.84 12.66 -6.20
C VAL A 142 -21.47 11.30 -5.91
N GLU A 143 -20.65 10.28 -5.66
CA GLU A 143 -21.15 8.96 -5.27
C GLU A 143 -21.92 8.95 -3.94
N LYS A 144 -21.53 9.80 -2.99
CA LYS A 144 -22.25 9.98 -1.70
C LYS A 144 -23.60 10.66 -1.92
N LEU A 145 -23.64 11.73 -2.70
CA LEU A 145 -24.89 12.43 -3.03
C LEU A 145 -25.87 11.51 -3.76
N ASN A 146 -25.39 10.74 -4.74
CA ASN A 146 -26.22 9.78 -5.47
C ASN A 146 -26.75 8.66 -4.57
N ALA A 147 -25.95 8.18 -3.60
CA ALA A 147 -26.41 7.20 -2.62
C ALA A 147 -27.53 7.77 -1.72
N THR A 148 -27.37 9.00 -1.21
CA THR A 148 -28.38 9.67 -0.38
C THR A 148 -29.68 9.93 -1.16
N ASN A 149 -29.59 10.38 -2.41
CA ASN A 149 -30.77 10.58 -3.24
C ASN A 149 -31.54 9.27 -3.49
N ASN A 150 -30.82 8.17 -3.65
CA ASN A 150 -31.41 6.84 -3.83
C ASN A 150 -32.01 6.27 -2.53
N SER A 151 -31.45 6.58 -1.35
CA SER A 151 -32.05 6.19 -0.06
C SER A 151 -33.35 6.95 0.22
N VAL A 152 -33.38 8.26 -0.06
CA VAL A 152 -34.61 9.08 0.06
C VAL A 152 -35.73 8.56 -0.86
N ARG A 153 -35.38 8.10 -2.08
CA ARG A 153 -36.36 7.47 -2.99
C ARG A 153 -36.83 6.08 -2.53
N ARG A 154 -36.03 5.36 -1.74
CA ARG A 154 -36.37 4.02 -1.21
C ARG A 154 -37.20 4.08 0.07
N ASP A 155 -37.05 5.10 0.90
CA ASP A 155 -37.86 5.29 2.12
C ASP A 155 -39.36 5.53 1.82
N SER A 156 -39.72 5.89 0.60
CA SER A 156 -41.13 5.96 0.17
C SER A 156 -41.74 4.58 -0.16
N LYS A 157 -40.97 3.49 -0.17
CA LYS A 157 -41.43 2.13 -0.49
C LYS A 157 -40.60 1.05 0.24
N ARG A 158 -40.69 0.94 1.57
CA ARG A 158 -40.62 -0.32 2.34
C ARG A 158 -40.65 -0.09 3.86
N GLU A 159 -41.61 -0.73 4.51
CA GLU A 159 -41.58 -1.08 5.94
C GLU A 159 -40.49 -2.16 6.14
N ALA A 160 -39.53 -1.93 7.02
CA ALA A 160 -38.39 -2.82 7.22
C ALA A 160 -38.69 -3.89 8.29
N ASP A 161 -38.62 -5.17 7.90
CA ASP A 161 -38.63 -6.33 8.79
C ASP A 161 -37.24 -6.52 9.44
N PRO A 162 -37.10 -6.44 10.78
CA PRO A 162 -35.80 -6.29 11.46
C PRO A 162 -35.08 -7.62 11.77
N LYS A 163 -35.07 -8.60 10.86
CA LYS A 163 -34.49 -9.94 11.17
C LYS A 163 -33.47 -10.53 10.18
N GLN A 164 -32.84 -9.77 9.29
CA GLN A 164 -31.78 -10.31 8.43
C GLN A 164 -30.62 -9.33 8.17
N ALA A 165 -29.66 -9.24 9.10
CA ALA A 165 -28.37 -8.59 8.78
C ALA A 165 -27.17 -9.03 9.64
N LEU A 166 -27.22 -10.15 10.38
CA LEU A 166 -26.15 -10.44 11.35
C LEU A 166 -25.01 -11.37 10.87
N PHE A 167 -25.06 -11.98 9.68
CA PHE A 167 -23.97 -12.89 9.28
C PHE A 167 -23.67 -12.90 7.76
N PRO A 168 -22.60 -12.22 7.29
CA PRO A 168 -22.00 -12.52 6.00
C PRO A 168 -21.28 -13.88 6.07
N ARG A 169 -21.81 -14.88 5.36
CA ARG A 169 -21.24 -16.23 5.24
C ARG A 169 -20.13 -16.26 4.17
N SER A 170 -18.90 -15.92 4.52
CA SER A 170 -17.73 -16.44 3.79
C SER A 170 -16.47 -16.45 4.66
N PRO A 171 -16.11 -17.59 5.29
CA PRO A 171 -14.87 -17.71 6.07
C PRO A 171 -13.60 -17.55 5.21
N LEU A 172 -13.74 -17.55 3.88
CA LEU A 172 -12.65 -17.38 2.91
C LEU A 172 -12.14 -15.92 2.80
N SER A 173 -12.94 -14.91 3.18
CA SER A 173 -12.52 -13.50 3.08
C SER A 173 -11.40 -13.14 4.07
N LEU A 174 -11.44 -13.74 5.27
CA LEU A 174 -10.40 -13.58 6.28
C LEU A 174 -9.08 -14.27 5.87
N LEU A 175 -9.14 -15.40 5.16
CA LEU A 175 -7.95 -16.08 4.63
C LEU A 175 -7.26 -15.27 3.52
N ASN A 176 -8.00 -14.40 2.82
CA ASN A 176 -7.47 -13.51 1.80
C ASN A 176 -7.02 -12.15 2.36
N GLY A 177 -7.19 -11.91 3.67
CA GLY A 177 -6.83 -10.63 4.29
C GLY A 177 -7.76 -9.47 3.91
N ILE A 178 -9.01 -9.75 3.54
CA ILE A 178 -10.07 -8.75 3.28
C ILE A 178 -11.00 -8.63 4.49
N ILE A 179 -11.31 -7.40 4.91
CA ILE A 179 -12.22 -7.13 6.02
C ILE A 179 -13.65 -7.63 5.67
N PRO A 180 -14.31 -8.40 6.55
CA PRO A 180 -15.68 -8.85 6.30
C PRO A 180 -16.64 -7.70 5.97
N GLY A 181 -17.52 -7.92 5.00
CA GLY A 181 -18.44 -6.89 4.52
C GLY A 181 -17.83 -5.89 3.53
N THR A 182 -16.56 -6.04 3.15
CA THR A 182 -15.88 -5.19 2.15
C THR A 182 -15.35 -5.98 0.97
N LYS A 183 -14.90 -5.27 -0.05
CA LYS A 183 -14.21 -5.84 -1.21
C LYS A 183 -12.84 -5.23 -1.46
N TRP A 184 -12.58 -4.02 -0.95
CA TRP A 184 -11.36 -3.25 -1.16
C TRP A 184 -10.51 -3.08 0.09
N CYS A 185 -11.05 -3.37 1.29
CA CYS A 185 -10.27 -3.20 2.53
C CYS A 185 -9.44 -4.44 2.82
N GLY A 186 -8.18 -4.47 2.38
CA GLY A 186 -7.27 -5.56 2.70
C GLY A 186 -5.97 -5.56 1.91
N THR A 187 -5.36 -6.75 1.77
CA THR A 187 -4.16 -6.92 0.92
C THR A 187 -4.58 -7.07 -0.55
N GLY A 188 -4.77 -5.93 -1.22
CA GLY A 188 -5.45 -5.87 -2.52
C GLY A 188 -6.97 -5.90 -2.35
N ASP A 189 -7.68 -6.18 -3.44
CA ASP A 189 -9.14 -6.20 -3.46
C ASP A 189 -9.67 -7.51 -4.05
N ILE A 190 -10.95 -7.80 -3.83
CA ILE A 190 -11.71 -8.90 -4.47
C ILE A 190 -12.87 -8.35 -5.32
N ALA A 191 -12.82 -7.06 -5.62
CA ALA A 191 -13.86 -6.36 -6.37
C ALA A 191 -13.74 -6.71 -7.86
N ARG A 192 -14.89 -6.91 -8.51
CA ARG A 192 -14.91 -7.21 -9.95
C ARG A 192 -14.83 -5.94 -10.81
N THR A 193 -15.37 -4.83 -10.30
CA THR A 193 -15.43 -3.54 -10.99
C THR A 193 -15.26 -2.41 -9.99
N TYR A 194 -15.00 -1.19 -10.46
CA TYR A 194 -14.91 0.00 -9.61
C TYR A 194 -16.15 0.21 -8.72
N LYS A 195 -17.34 -0.12 -9.22
CA LYS A 195 -18.61 0.04 -8.50
C LYS A 195 -18.94 -1.15 -7.59
N ASP A 196 -18.12 -2.20 -7.61
CA ASP A 196 -18.34 -3.40 -6.83
C ASP A 196 -17.90 -3.20 -5.38
N LEU A 197 -18.83 -2.78 -4.54
CA LEU A 197 -18.63 -2.55 -3.11
C LEU A 197 -19.33 -3.64 -2.28
N GLY A 198 -18.83 -3.88 -1.07
CA GLY A 198 -19.42 -4.74 -0.07
C GLY A 198 -20.58 -4.07 0.69
N THR A 199 -21.08 -4.75 1.71
CA THR A 199 -22.18 -4.26 2.57
C THR A 199 -21.76 -3.06 3.42
N GLU A 200 -20.50 -2.99 3.83
CA GLU A 200 -19.89 -1.86 4.55
C GLU A 200 -19.47 -0.75 3.57
N MET A 201 -20.39 -0.31 2.70
CA MET A 201 -20.11 0.55 1.53
C MET A 201 -19.29 1.81 1.86
N THR A 202 -19.59 2.49 2.97
CA THR A 202 -18.92 3.75 3.34
C THR A 202 -17.44 3.53 3.66
N MET A 203 -17.12 2.47 4.41
CA MET A 203 -15.74 2.09 4.71
C MET A 203 -15.04 1.55 3.46
N ASP A 204 -15.73 0.71 2.70
CA ASP A 204 -15.19 0.09 1.49
C ASP A 204 -14.81 1.13 0.43
N ARG A 205 -15.57 2.22 0.31
CA ARG A 205 -15.21 3.39 -0.51
C ARG A 205 -13.91 4.06 -0.07
N CYS A 206 -13.63 4.13 1.24
CA CYS A 206 -12.37 4.67 1.75
C CYS A 206 -11.20 3.83 1.26
N CYS A 207 -11.30 2.51 1.38
CA CYS A 207 -10.26 1.58 0.93
C CYS A 207 -10.10 1.58 -0.59
N ARG A 208 -11.20 1.53 -1.37
CA ARG A 208 -11.15 1.66 -2.83
C ARG A 208 -10.42 2.92 -3.29
N THR A 209 -10.69 4.06 -2.64
CA THR A 209 -10.04 5.32 -2.98
C THR A 209 -8.54 5.29 -2.68
N HIS A 210 -8.15 4.61 -1.59
CA HIS A 210 -6.75 4.42 -1.21
C HIS A 210 -6.02 3.44 -2.13
N ASP A 211 -6.65 2.32 -2.46
CA ASP A 211 -6.14 1.33 -3.41
C ASP A 211 -5.91 1.97 -4.78
N LEU A 212 -6.77 2.88 -5.23
CA LEU A 212 -6.64 3.57 -6.52
C LEU A 212 -5.75 4.83 -6.45
N CYS A 213 -4.86 4.93 -5.45
CA CYS A 213 -3.90 6.02 -5.35
C CYS A 213 -3.02 6.10 -6.62
N PRO A 214 -2.89 7.29 -7.26
CA PRO A 214 -2.12 7.44 -8.50
C PRO A 214 -0.63 7.13 -8.37
N MET A 215 -0.09 7.24 -7.16
CA MET A 215 1.33 7.06 -6.88
C MET A 215 1.51 6.07 -5.74
N LYS A 216 2.08 4.90 -6.04
CA LYS A 216 2.36 3.85 -5.06
C LYS A 216 3.51 2.94 -5.50
N VAL A 217 4.16 2.28 -4.54
CA VAL A 217 5.13 1.21 -4.83
C VAL A 217 4.57 -0.08 -4.24
N ARG A 218 4.23 -1.05 -5.10
CA ARG A 218 3.69 -2.35 -4.66
C ARG A 218 4.76 -3.17 -3.96
N ALA A 219 4.33 -4.20 -3.25
CA ALA A 219 5.21 -5.12 -2.54
C ALA A 219 6.31 -5.67 -3.44
N PHE A 220 7.56 -5.63 -2.97
CA PHE A 220 8.76 -6.11 -3.68
C PHE A 220 9.04 -5.44 -5.04
N GLN A 221 8.44 -4.28 -5.33
CA GLN A 221 8.66 -3.55 -6.58
C GLN A 221 9.62 -2.36 -6.40
N ARG A 222 10.07 -1.81 -7.54
CA ARG A 222 10.82 -0.56 -7.63
C ARG A 222 10.05 0.44 -8.49
N ARG A 223 9.90 1.68 -8.01
CA ARG A 223 9.31 2.81 -8.76
C ARG A 223 9.76 4.11 -8.08
N TYR A 224 9.88 5.20 -8.84
CA TYR A 224 10.33 6.51 -8.31
C TYR A 224 11.68 6.44 -7.57
N GLU A 225 12.60 5.60 -8.04
CA GLU A 225 13.90 5.34 -7.39
C GLU A 225 13.79 4.69 -5.99
N LEU A 226 12.59 4.36 -5.54
CA LEU A 226 12.30 3.67 -4.29
C LEU A 226 12.24 2.17 -4.49
N HIS A 227 12.73 1.41 -3.51
CA HIS A 227 12.55 -0.04 -3.44
C HIS A 227 11.65 -0.39 -2.26
N ASN A 228 10.49 -0.98 -2.55
CA ASN A 228 9.61 -1.46 -1.49
C ASN A 228 9.93 -2.92 -1.15
N GLU A 229 10.74 -3.15 -0.12
CA GLU A 229 11.09 -4.49 0.37
C GLU A 229 10.00 -5.14 1.24
N SER A 230 8.90 -4.43 1.49
CA SER A 230 7.81 -4.90 2.34
C SER A 230 6.81 -5.76 1.55
N ILE A 231 6.07 -6.63 2.26
CA ILE A 231 5.00 -7.49 1.71
C ILE A 231 3.70 -6.74 1.37
N TYR A 232 3.66 -5.43 1.61
CA TYR A 232 2.50 -4.57 1.43
C TYR A 232 2.84 -3.39 0.52
N THR A 233 1.82 -2.83 -0.13
CA THR A 233 1.95 -1.62 -0.97
C THR A 233 2.16 -0.38 -0.10
N LYS A 234 3.02 0.53 -0.54
CA LYS A 234 3.22 1.86 0.07
C LYS A 234 2.68 2.92 -0.88
N SER A 235 1.64 3.64 -0.47
CA SER A 235 0.99 4.68 -1.27
C SER A 235 1.56 6.06 -0.96
N HIS A 236 1.21 7.05 -1.79
CA HIS A 236 1.54 8.45 -1.50
C HIS A 236 0.87 8.93 -0.22
N CYS A 237 1.58 9.73 0.58
CA CYS A 237 1.12 10.16 1.91
C CYS A 237 -0.22 10.91 1.91
N ILE A 238 -0.53 11.65 0.85
CA ILE A 238 -1.83 12.31 0.70
C ILE A 238 -2.98 11.28 0.61
N CYS A 239 -2.74 10.13 -0.04
CA CYS A 239 -3.73 9.05 -0.11
C CYS A 239 -3.93 8.43 1.28
N ASP A 240 -2.86 8.25 2.06
CA ASP A 240 -2.94 7.76 3.45
C ASP A 240 -3.68 8.74 4.37
N ASP A 241 -3.43 10.04 4.23
CA ASP A 241 -4.15 11.09 4.99
C ASP A 241 -5.64 11.13 4.64
N MET A 242 -5.99 10.89 3.37
CA MET A 242 -7.37 10.74 2.91
C MET A 242 -8.02 9.49 3.50
N LEU A 243 -7.32 8.35 3.52
CA LEU A 243 -7.80 7.10 4.13
C LEU A 243 -8.08 7.31 5.62
N PHE A 244 -7.11 7.87 6.36
CA PHE A 244 -7.24 8.17 7.79
C PHE A 244 -8.51 8.98 8.06
N SER A 245 -8.66 10.10 7.33
CA SER A 245 -9.79 11.02 7.50
C SER A 245 -11.13 10.37 7.13
N CYS A 246 -11.15 9.53 6.09
CA CYS A 246 -12.35 8.85 5.62
C CYS A 246 -12.82 7.78 6.63
N LEU A 247 -11.89 6.96 7.14
CA LEU A 247 -12.19 5.95 8.15
C LEU A 247 -12.69 6.59 9.44
N LYS A 248 -12.06 7.69 9.90
CA LYS A 248 -12.54 8.44 11.08
C LYS A 248 -13.95 8.99 10.93
N LYS A 249 -14.31 9.45 9.73
CA LYS A 249 -15.67 9.96 9.45
C LYS A 249 -16.72 8.87 9.32
N THR A 250 -16.34 7.64 8.95
CA THR A 250 -17.29 6.53 8.77
C THR A 250 -17.93 6.09 10.09
N ASN A 251 -17.19 6.20 11.20
CA ASN A 251 -17.69 5.97 12.57
C ASN A 251 -18.38 4.61 12.81
N THR A 252 -17.87 3.53 12.20
CA THR A 252 -18.31 2.14 12.47
C THR A 252 -17.19 1.35 13.17
N SER A 253 -17.54 0.29 13.92
CA SER A 253 -16.55 -0.57 14.56
C SER A 253 -15.57 -1.18 13.55
N ALA A 254 -16.05 -1.54 12.36
CA ALA A 254 -15.21 -2.06 11.28
C ALA A 254 -14.20 -1.02 10.78
N ALA A 255 -14.63 0.25 10.62
CA ALA A 255 -13.73 1.34 10.20
C ALA A 255 -12.70 1.66 11.28
N GLN A 256 -13.08 1.62 12.56
CA GLN A 256 -12.14 1.80 13.66
C GLN A 256 -11.10 0.68 13.73
N PHE A 257 -11.54 -0.55 13.51
CA PHE A 257 -10.66 -1.72 13.43
C PHE A 257 -9.68 -1.59 12.26
N MET A 258 -10.17 -1.29 11.05
CA MET A 258 -9.31 -1.12 9.87
C MET A 258 -8.27 -0.02 10.07
N GLY A 259 -8.66 1.14 10.59
CA GLY A 259 -7.72 2.22 10.85
C GLY A 259 -6.69 1.87 11.93
N SER A 260 -7.09 1.16 12.99
CA SER A 260 -6.17 0.67 14.01
C SER A 260 -5.14 -0.31 13.42
N ILE A 261 -5.58 -1.23 12.56
CA ILE A 261 -4.67 -2.15 11.87
C ILE A 261 -3.69 -1.39 10.98
N TYR A 262 -4.17 -0.49 10.12
CA TYR A 262 -3.31 0.20 9.16
C TYR A 262 -2.33 1.18 9.81
N PHE A 263 -2.82 2.05 10.70
CA PHE A 263 -2.07 3.19 11.23
C PHE A 263 -1.38 2.93 12.58
N ASN A 264 -1.92 2.03 13.41
CA ASN A 264 -1.36 1.78 14.75
C ASN A 264 -0.57 0.46 14.83
N LEU A 265 -1.03 -0.60 14.14
CA LEU A 265 -0.37 -1.92 14.21
C LEU A 265 0.66 -2.13 13.11
N VAL A 266 0.27 -1.99 11.84
CA VAL A 266 1.16 -2.23 10.69
C VAL A 266 2.08 -1.05 10.45
N GLN A 267 1.58 0.18 10.72
CA GLN A 267 2.31 1.43 10.55
C GLN A 267 2.97 1.53 9.16
N VAL A 268 2.16 1.43 8.11
CA VAL A 268 2.62 1.45 6.71
C VAL A 268 3.29 2.81 6.39
N PRO A 269 4.59 2.84 6.03
CA PRO A 269 5.24 4.05 5.55
C PRO A 269 4.66 4.52 4.22
N CYS A 270 4.66 5.83 3.97
CA CYS A 270 4.09 6.42 2.77
C CYS A 270 5.13 7.21 1.96
N ILE A 271 4.86 7.41 0.67
CA ILE A 271 5.75 8.12 -0.26
C ILE A 271 5.50 9.62 -0.15
N HIS A 272 6.57 10.42 -0.06
CA HIS A 272 6.49 11.87 -0.20
C HIS A 272 7.66 12.42 -1.02
N LYS A 273 7.46 13.61 -1.61
CA LYS A 273 8.51 14.32 -2.34
C LYS A 273 9.48 15.01 -1.37
N VAL A 274 10.78 14.95 -1.65
CA VAL A 274 11.86 15.68 -0.98
C VAL A 274 12.75 16.29 -2.06
N GLY A 275 12.67 17.62 -2.25
CA GLY A 275 13.32 18.28 -3.38
C GLY A 275 12.78 17.74 -4.71
N GLU A 276 13.63 17.11 -5.50
CA GLU A 276 13.28 16.44 -6.77
C GLU A 276 13.18 14.92 -6.67
N SER A 277 13.42 14.32 -5.50
CA SER A 277 13.38 12.88 -5.27
C SER A 277 12.18 12.48 -4.40
N TYR A 278 11.97 11.18 -4.25
CA TYR A 278 10.95 10.60 -3.37
C TYR A 278 11.59 9.80 -2.24
N GLU A 279 10.97 9.86 -1.06
CA GLU A 279 11.39 9.13 0.12
C GLU A 279 10.18 8.45 0.79
N PHE A 280 10.44 7.38 1.55
CA PHE A 280 9.44 6.84 2.46
C PHE A 280 9.52 7.57 3.79
N ARG A 281 8.42 8.16 4.24
CA ARG A 281 8.29 8.64 5.63
C ARG A 281 7.51 7.66 6.49
N PRO A 282 7.74 7.66 7.82
CA PRO A 282 6.95 6.89 8.76
C PRO A 282 5.44 7.11 8.60
N ALA A 283 4.67 6.10 8.98
CA ALA A 283 3.22 6.16 8.95
C ALA A 283 2.68 7.31 9.80
N ARG A 284 1.47 7.75 9.46
CA ARG A 284 0.70 8.64 10.33
C ARG A 284 0.34 7.91 11.62
N GLU A 285 0.64 8.53 12.74
CA GLU A 285 0.32 8.01 14.07
C GLU A 285 -1.04 8.49 14.58
N GLY A 286 -1.58 7.78 15.58
CA GLY A 286 -2.72 8.25 16.35
C GLY A 286 -4.05 8.14 15.63
N PHE A 287 -4.33 6.96 15.05
CA PHE A 287 -5.70 6.61 14.67
C PHE A 287 -6.49 6.27 15.93
#